data_AF-A0A1C4Y7N3-F1
#
_entry.id   AF-A0A1C4Y7N3-F1
#
_cell.length_a   1.000
_cell.length_b   1.000
_cell.length_c   1.000
_cell.angle_alpha   90.00
_cell.angle_beta   90.00
_cell.angle_gamma   90.00
#
_symmetry.space_group_name_H-M   'P 1'
#
loop_
_entity.id
_entity.type
_entity.pdbx_description
1 polymer ?
#
loop_
_entity_poly.entity_id
_entity_poly.type
_entity_poly.pdbx_seq_one_letter_code
_entity_poly.pdbx_strand_id
1 'polypeptide(L)'
;MNLSRAYRRSGASGVELLTVMAYLGVEDPDGDEIRVIHTVDGRVTEDGIAFHGEDGGQWLQNQHVAWTEAGYELVAGDAVA
;
A
#
# COMPACT_ATOMS: atom_id res chain seq x y z
N MET A 1 8.39 2.57 11.43
CA MET A 1 7.65 3.40 10.45
C MET A 1 6.25 2.83 10.32
N ASN A 2 5.25 3.67 10.57
CA ASN A 2 3.86 3.33 10.26
C ASN A 2 3.47 4.09 9.00
N LEU A 3 2.69 3.45 8.13
CA LEU A 3 2.22 4.04 6.89
C LEU A 3 0.76 3.69 6.68
N SER A 4 -0.03 4.66 6.24
CA SER A 4 -1.34 4.42 5.63
C SER A 4 -1.48 5.31 4.41
N ARG A 5 -1.71 4.70 3.24
CA ARG A 5 -1.93 5.39 1.97
C ARG A 5 -3.13 4.81 1.25
N ALA A 6 -3.87 5.66 0.56
CA ALA A 6 -4.95 5.27 -0.32
C ALA A 6 -4.70 5.84 -1.71
N TYR A 7 -4.81 4.97 -2.70
CA TYR A 7 -4.73 5.33 -4.11
C TYR A 7 -6.04 5.06 -4.81
N ARG A 8 -6.34 5.84 -5.84
CA ARG A 8 -7.53 5.71 -6.66
C ARG A 8 -7.17 5.73 -8.13
N ARG A 9 -7.80 4.85 -8.91
CA ARG A 9 -7.78 4.91 -10.38
C ARG A 9 -9.20 4.89 -10.90
N SER A 10 -9.52 5.78 -11.85
CA SER A 10 -10.78 5.73 -12.58
C SER A 10 -10.51 5.17 -13.97
N GLY A 11 -11.17 4.07 -14.32
CA GLY A 11 -11.01 3.39 -15.60
C GLY A 11 -12.36 3.10 -16.27
N ALA A 12 -12.30 2.51 -17.47
CA ALA A 12 -13.50 2.11 -18.22
C ALA A 12 -14.40 1.12 -17.46
N SER A 13 -13.80 0.32 -16.56
CA SER A 13 -14.52 -0.66 -15.75
C SER A 13 -15.17 -0.06 -14.50
N GLY A 14 -14.77 1.14 -14.07
CA GLY A 14 -15.27 1.76 -12.84
C GLY A 14 -14.17 2.45 -12.03
N VAL A 15 -14.38 2.52 -10.72
CA VAL A 15 -13.41 3.10 -9.77
C VAL A 15 -12.71 1.98 -9.03
N GLU A 16 -11.39 2.05 -9.03
CA GLU A 16 -10.53 1.17 -8.27
C GLU A 16 -9.91 1.93 -7.10
N LEU A 17 -9.83 1.27 -5.95
CA LEU A 17 -9.20 1.79 -4.74
C LEU A 17 -8.14 0.81 -4.25
N LEU A 18 -6.95 1.32 -3.96
CA LEU A 18 -5.89 0.59 -3.25
C LEU A 18 -5.69 1.24 -1.89
N THR A 19 -5.82 0.48 -0.81
CA THR A 19 -5.45 0.92 0.54
C THR A 19 -4.25 0.13 1.00
N VAL A 20 -3.19 0.84 1.36
CA VAL A 20 -1.89 0.29 1.72
C VAL A 20 -1.59 0.70 3.14
N MET A 21 -1.41 -0.29 4.00
CA MET A 21 -1.02 -0.09 5.39
C MET A 21 0.30 -0.80 5.60
N ALA A 22 1.22 -0.16 6.30
CA ALA A 22 2.47 -0.81 6.68
C ALA A 22 2.82 -0.50 8.13
N TYR A 23 3.26 -1.52 8.82
CA TYR A 23 3.91 -1.44 10.11
C TYR A 23 5.29 -2.07 9.93
N LEU A 24 6.34 -1.25 9.97
CA LEU A 24 7.72 -1.70 9.80
C LEU A 24 8.57 -1.20 10.98
N GLY A 25 8.84 -2.06 11.96
CA GLY A 25 9.63 -1.82 13.15
C GLY A 25 11.00 -2.52 13.10
N VAL A 26 12.05 -1.82 13.52
CA VAL A 26 13.40 -2.41 13.59
C VAL A 26 13.67 -3.16 14.89
N GLU A 27 12.85 -2.95 15.93
CA GLU A 27 13.05 -3.53 17.27
C GLU A 27 12.33 -4.87 17.46
N ASP A 28 11.24 -5.12 16.72
CA ASP A 28 10.50 -6.39 16.73
C ASP A 28 10.17 -6.79 15.28
N PRO A 29 11.10 -7.46 14.59
CA PRO A 29 10.91 -7.83 13.18
C PRO A 29 9.74 -8.79 12.99
N ASP A 30 9.35 -9.57 13.99
CA ASP A 30 8.22 -10.51 13.88
C ASP A 30 6.87 -9.80 13.76
N GLY A 31 6.81 -8.51 14.09
CA GLY A 31 5.63 -7.67 13.96
C GLY A 31 5.49 -6.97 12.59
N ASP A 32 6.50 -7.05 11.72
CA ASP A 32 6.51 -6.27 10.49
C ASP A 32 5.56 -6.83 9.43
N GLU A 33 4.69 -5.96 8.92
CA GLU A 33 3.65 -6.34 7.98
C GLU A 33 3.33 -5.19 7.03
N ILE A 34 3.10 -5.55 5.76
CA ILE A 34 2.45 -4.68 4.78
C ILE A 34 1.14 -5.33 4.36
N ARG A 35 0.05 -4.57 4.39
CA ARG A 35 -1.25 -4.97 3.87
C ARG A 35 -1.64 -4.12 2.68
N VAL A 36 -2.06 -4.77 1.61
CA VAL A 36 -2.63 -4.12 0.42
C VAL A 36 -4.06 -4.61 0.22
N ILE A 37 -5.02 -3.70 0.33
CA ILE A 37 -6.42 -3.95 0.08
C ILE A 37 -6.78 -3.33 -1.27
N HIS A 38 -7.18 -4.14 -2.23
CA HIS A 38 -7.62 -3.72 -3.56
C HIS A 38 -9.12 -3.88 -3.71
N THR A 39 -9.81 -2.79 -3.98
CA THR A 39 -11.25 -2.78 -4.27
C THR A 39 -11.49 -2.42 -5.72
N VAL A 40 -12.19 -3.29 -6.45
CA VAL A 40 -12.61 -3.09 -7.85
C VAL A 40 -14.11 -3.37 -7.94
N ASP A 41 -14.90 -2.34 -8.26
CA ASP A 41 -16.36 -2.46 -8.45
C ASP A 41 -17.06 -3.21 -7.30
N GLY A 42 -16.64 -2.93 -6.06
CA GLY A 42 -17.18 -3.55 -4.84
C GLY A 42 -16.64 -4.94 -4.51
N ARG A 43 -15.75 -5.53 -5.34
CA ARG A 43 -14.98 -6.73 -4.98
C ARG A 43 -13.72 -6.33 -4.26
N VAL A 44 -13.43 -6.98 -3.13
CA VAL A 44 -12.26 -6.70 -2.30
C VAL A 44 -11.31 -7.89 -2.32
N THR A 45 -10.04 -7.63 -2.60
CA THR A 45 -8.91 -8.55 -2.43
C THR A 45 -7.97 -7.95 -1.40
N GLU A 46 -7.46 -8.77 -0.48
CA GLU A 46 -6.50 -8.35 0.54
C GLU A 46 -5.27 -9.26 0.49
N ASP A 47 -4.10 -8.63 0.36
CA ASP A 47 -2.80 -9.29 0.37
C ASP A 47 -2.02 -8.85 1.61
N GLY A 48 -1.73 -9.82 2.48
CA GLY A 48 -0.81 -9.66 3.61
C GLY A 48 0.60 -10.08 3.19
N ILE A 49 1.57 -9.20 3.37
CA ILE A 49 2.94 -9.40 2.92
C ILE A 49 3.90 -9.23 4.10
N ALA A 50 4.58 -10.33 4.43
CA ALA A 50 5.64 -10.32 5.43
C ALA A 50 6.89 -9.67 4.82
N PHE A 51 7.33 -8.57 5.44
CA PHE A 51 8.54 -7.84 5.09
C PHE A 51 9.16 -7.31 6.37
N HIS A 52 10.47 -7.12 6.43
CA HIS A 52 11.14 -6.62 7.61
C HIS A 52 11.93 -5.34 7.29
N GLY A 53 11.84 -4.32 8.15
CA GLY A 53 12.73 -3.16 8.16
C GLY A 53 12.88 -2.43 6.79
N GLU A 54 14.13 -2.22 6.37
CA GLU A 54 14.48 -1.43 5.17
C GLU A 54 13.94 -2.04 3.87
N ASP A 55 13.88 -3.37 3.76
CA ASP A 55 13.36 -4.05 2.57
C ASP A 55 11.88 -3.74 2.34
N GLY A 56 11.09 -3.69 3.42
CA GLY A 56 9.69 -3.27 3.36
C GLY A 56 9.54 -1.81 2.93
N GLY A 57 10.43 -0.93 3.44
CA GLY A 57 10.48 0.48 3.06
C GLY A 57 10.78 0.67 1.57
N GLN A 58 11.76 -0.06 1.04
CA GLN A 58 12.12 -0.01 -0.37
C GLN A 58 11.00 -0.60 -1.25
N TRP A 59 10.37 -1.69 -0.82
CA TRP A 59 9.23 -2.27 -1.52
C TRP A 59 8.08 -1.25 -1.65
N LEU A 60 7.73 -0.54 -0.58
CA LEU A 60 6.69 0.49 -0.59
C LEU A 60 7.01 1.63 -1.56
N GLN A 61 8.27 2.04 -1.67
CA GLN A 61 8.70 3.05 -2.63
C GLN A 61 8.56 2.55 -4.07
N ASN A 62 9.01 1.32 -4.33
CA ASN A 62 8.89 0.70 -5.66
C ASN A 62 7.42 0.55 -6.08
N GLN A 63 6.56 0.10 -5.16
CA GLN A 63 5.13 -0.02 -5.43
C GLN A 63 4.45 1.33 -5.64
N HIS A 64 4.83 2.35 -4.87
CA HIS A 64 4.32 3.70 -5.10
C HIS A 64 4.57 4.16 -6.54
N VAL A 65 5.79 4.00 -7.05
CA VAL A 65 6.13 4.33 -8.44
C VAL A 65 5.29 3.50 -9.40
N ALA A 66 5.26 2.18 -9.24
CA ALA A 66 4.53 1.28 -10.11
C ALA A 66 3.03 1.59 -10.18
N TRP A 67 2.38 1.90 -9.05
CA TRP A 67 0.97 2.29 -9.02
C TRP A 67 0.73 3.63 -9.72
N THR A 68 1.61 4.62 -9.50
CA THR A 68 1.48 5.91 -10.21
C THR A 68 1.65 5.78 -11.72
N GLU A 69 2.59 4.95 -12.17
CA GLU A 69 2.77 4.65 -13.61
C GLU A 69 1.57 3.88 -14.18
N ALA A 70 0.93 3.04 -13.37
CA ALA A 70 -0.32 2.35 -13.71
C ALA A 70 -1.57 3.26 -13.66
N GLY A 71 -1.40 4.56 -13.39
CA GLY A 71 -2.45 5.56 -13.40
C GLY A 71 -3.25 5.67 -12.09
N TYR A 72 -2.75 5.12 -10.98
CA TYR A 72 -3.32 5.39 -9.67
C TYR A 72 -2.82 6.73 -9.12
N GLU A 73 -3.74 7.51 -8.59
CA GLU A 73 -3.46 8.77 -7.91
C GLU A 73 -3.49 8.56 -6.40
N LEU A 74 -2.52 9.12 -5.68
CA LEU A 74 -2.56 9.14 -4.22
C LEU A 74 -3.66 10.12 -3.78
N VAL A 75 -4.67 9.61 -3.07
CA VAL A 75 -5.84 10.38 -2.62
C VAL A 75 -5.88 10.60 -1.11
N ALA A 76 -5.12 9.80 -0.35
CA ALA A 76 -4.88 10.03 1.07
C ALA A 76 -3.57 9.37 1.50
N GLY A 77 -2.91 9.93 2.50
CA GLY A 77 -1.85 9.23 3.24
C GLY A 77 -0.69 10.12 3.66
N ASP A 78 -0.25 9.92 4.90
CA ASP A 78 0.95 10.51 5.49
C ASP A 78 1.89 9.37 5.93
N ALA A 79 3.20 9.63 5.90
CA ALA A 79 4.13 8.86 6.72
C ALA A 79 3.91 9.32 8.16
N VAL A 80 3.42 8.45 9.05
CA VAL A 80 3.36 8.78 10.48
C VAL A 80 4.79 8.63 10.99
N ALA A 81 5.43 9.78 11.20
CA ALA A 81 6.81 9.93 11.68
C ALA A 81 7.01 9.26 13.04
#